data_AF-A0A4P5U6I5-F1
#
_entry.id   AF-A0A4P5U6I5-F1
#
_cell.length_a   1.000
_cell.length_b   1.000
_cell.length_c   1.000
_cell.angle_alpha   90.00
_cell.angle_beta   90.00
_cell.angle_gamma   90.00
#
_symmetry.space_group_name_H-M   'P 1'
#
loop_
_entity.id
_entity.type
_entity.pdbx_description
1 polymer ?
#
loop_
_entity_poly.entity_id
_entity_poly.type
_entity_poly.pdbx_seq_one_letter_code
_entity_poly.pdbx_strand_id
1 'polypeptide(L)'
;MLPCYLMLDLETTGGNPVRDRITEIAAVRIEQGQEVARWSTLVHPGGPVPPYIERLTGISDAMLADAPGFDEVAAKLLGLLEGAVLVAHNVRFDHGFLLHEFARAGIKLKTRTLCTVRLSRLLYPQHRSHGLDAIMQRHGLNTLARHRAMGDVEMVLAWLHQAAAELGHQTLRQHAQALLQGSAALPPLLETAVHDIPDGPGVYLFYGEGALPLYIGKSVSMRSRVMSHFQAAARHPREMRLAQETRRIEWRETAGELGALLLEARLVKQLQPIHNRQLRRERGLCAWWLEDQPKSRPLVKLVSGADFDPRDFNRLYGVYRSRRAAQAGLRELANTHGLCLLALGLETGQGRCFAHQIGRCKGVCCGQEKPELHRLRLELALLSQKLRAWPYPGPIGLREHDTASGRTEVHVFDQWCHLASVQDDAALAEALAQPASLAFDLDTYRLLLKHLEPPGKKNLTLSTYHQLQRNSSLDPT
;
A
#
# COMPACT_ATOMS: atom_id res chain seq x y z
N MET A 1 30.06 12.19 15.51
CA MET A 1 28.99 12.45 14.52
C MET A 1 29.57 13.18 13.29
N LEU A 2 28.71 13.74 12.42
CA LEU A 2 29.07 14.53 11.23
C LEU A 2 29.77 15.85 11.60
N PRO A 3 30.60 16.43 10.72
CA PRO A 3 31.31 17.69 11.00
C PRO A 3 30.40 18.91 11.14
N CYS A 4 29.29 18.99 10.41
CA CYS A 4 28.33 20.09 10.50
C CYS A 4 26.91 19.55 10.28
N TYR A 5 26.02 19.75 11.26
CA TYR A 5 24.63 19.34 11.17
C TYR A 5 23.71 20.20 12.05
N LEU A 6 22.44 20.27 11.67
CA LEU A 6 21.37 20.89 12.43
C LEU A 6 20.44 19.80 12.94
N MET A 7 20.44 19.55 14.25
CA MET A 7 19.41 18.72 14.87
C MET A 7 18.12 19.53 14.96
N LEU A 8 17.02 18.98 14.47
CA LEU A 8 15.74 19.67 14.40
C LEU A 8 14.60 18.72 14.77
N ASP A 9 13.58 19.28 15.38
CA ASP A 9 12.30 18.65 15.65
C ASP A 9 11.19 19.70 15.49
N LEU A 10 9.99 19.26 15.07
CA LEU A 10 8.84 20.11 14.81
C LEU A 10 7.61 19.60 15.55
N GLU A 11 6.85 20.52 16.13
CA GLU A 11 5.45 20.28 16.47
C GLU A 11 4.54 20.85 15.37
N THR A 12 3.42 20.18 15.13
CA THR A 12 2.56 20.46 13.97
C THR A 12 1.08 20.29 14.31
N THR A 13 0.20 20.91 13.52
CA THR A 13 -1.26 20.77 13.67
C THR A 13 -1.81 19.40 13.21
N GLY A 14 -0.96 18.48 12.77
CA GLY A 14 -1.38 17.17 12.26
C GLY A 14 -0.28 16.39 11.54
N GLY A 15 -0.64 15.30 10.86
CA GLY A 15 0.32 14.39 10.24
C GLY A 15 0.60 14.62 8.75
N ASN A 16 -0.12 15.53 8.09
CA ASN A 16 -0.05 15.72 6.65
C ASN A 16 0.60 17.07 6.29
N PRO A 17 1.85 17.09 5.78
CA PRO A 17 2.58 18.33 5.51
C PRO A 17 1.96 19.20 4.40
N VAL A 18 1.10 18.63 3.54
CA VAL A 18 0.40 19.40 2.49
C VAL A 18 -0.67 20.30 3.08
N ARG A 19 -1.40 19.80 4.09
CA ARG A 19 -2.58 20.45 4.68
C ARG A 19 -2.29 21.08 6.04
N ASP A 20 -1.60 20.34 6.90
CA ASP A 20 -1.32 20.70 8.27
C ASP A 20 -0.09 21.64 8.31
N ARG A 21 0.11 22.32 9.44
CA ARG A 21 1.02 23.46 9.59
C ARG A 21 1.97 23.27 10.76
N ILE A 22 3.14 23.92 10.73
CA ILE A 22 4.09 23.92 11.86
C ILE A 22 3.59 24.84 12.98
N THR A 23 3.71 24.39 14.24
CA THR A 23 3.36 25.16 15.44
C THR A 23 4.56 25.45 16.35
N GLU A 24 5.61 24.64 16.29
CA GLU A 24 6.87 24.87 17.02
C GLU A 24 8.05 24.36 16.19
N ILE A 25 9.16 25.08 16.22
CA ILE A 25 10.44 24.68 15.63
C ILE A 25 11.47 24.67 16.75
N ALA A 26 12.21 23.58 16.90
CA ALA A 26 13.42 23.55 17.70
C ALA A 26 14.61 23.13 16.84
N ALA A 27 15.73 23.83 16.99
CA ALA A 27 16.93 23.58 16.21
C ALA A 27 18.20 23.81 17.04
N VAL A 28 19.14 22.86 16.97
CA VAL A 28 20.47 22.95 17.57
C VAL A 28 21.51 22.66 16.50
N ARG A 29 22.33 23.67 16.16
CA ARG A 29 23.39 23.58 15.16
C ARG A 29 24.67 23.14 15.84
N ILE A 30 25.29 22.10 15.28
CA ILE A 30 26.52 21.51 15.80
C ILE A 30 27.58 21.52 14.71
N GLU A 31 28.73 22.11 15.04
CA GLU A 31 29.91 22.17 14.19
C GLU A 31 31.12 21.62 14.93
N GLN A 32 31.82 20.67 14.29
CA GLN A 32 32.97 19.95 14.85
C GLN A 32 32.70 19.35 16.25
N GLY A 33 31.45 18.95 16.50
CA GLY A 33 31.02 18.39 17.78
C GLY A 33 30.73 19.42 18.87
N GLN A 34 30.79 20.72 18.58
CA GLN A 34 30.39 21.80 19.47
C GLN A 34 29.05 22.38 19.04
N GLU A 35 28.18 22.66 20.01
CA GLU A 35 26.96 23.43 19.78
C GLU A 35 27.33 24.89 19.48
N VAL A 36 26.99 25.38 18.29
CA VAL A 36 27.30 26.75 17.85
C VAL A 36 26.08 27.66 17.79
N ALA A 37 24.88 27.07 17.75
CA ALA A 37 23.63 27.81 17.84
C ALA A 37 22.52 26.92 18.39
N ARG A 38 21.66 27.53 19.21
CA ARG A 38 20.42 26.93 19.70
C ARG A 38 19.29 27.91 19.50
N TRP A 39 18.20 27.42 18.93
CA TRP A 39 17.05 28.24 18.62
C TRP A 39 15.77 27.42 18.75
N SER A 40 14.76 28.02 19.37
CA SER A 40 13.39 27.52 19.32
C SER A 40 12.43 28.70 19.11
N THR A 41 11.29 28.42 18.49
CA THR A 41 10.21 29.40 18.32
C THR A 41 8.88 28.67 18.19
N LEU A 42 7.83 29.28 18.73
CA LEU A 42 6.47 28.99 18.29
C LEU A 42 6.26 29.59 16.89
N VAL A 43 5.32 29.02 16.15
CA VAL A 43 4.94 29.47 14.80
C VAL A 43 3.43 29.50 14.72
N HIS A 44 2.85 30.62 14.29
CA HIS A 44 1.41 30.72 14.10
C HIS A 44 1.00 29.95 12.83
N PRO A 45 0.17 28.90 12.92
CA PRO A 45 -0.16 28.01 11.80
C PRO A 45 -1.16 28.62 10.80
N GLY A 46 -1.74 29.78 11.10
CA GLY A 46 -2.74 30.44 10.24
C GLY A 46 -4.16 29.84 10.37
N GLY A 47 -4.40 29.04 11.39
CA GLY A 47 -5.68 28.41 11.70
C GLY A 47 -5.66 27.75 13.08
N PRO A 48 -6.79 27.20 13.56
CA PRO A 48 -6.86 26.63 14.91
C PRO A 48 -6.07 25.32 15.05
N VAL A 49 -5.50 25.09 16.22
CA VAL A 49 -4.86 23.81 16.59
C VAL A 49 -5.94 22.79 16.98
N PRO A 50 -5.96 21.58 16.38
CA PRO A 50 -6.92 20.56 16.78
C PRO A 50 -6.79 20.17 18.25
N PRO A 51 -7.88 19.96 19.02
CA PRO A 51 -7.81 19.69 20.45
C PRO A 51 -6.99 18.44 20.84
N TYR A 52 -6.85 17.46 19.94
CA TYR A 52 -6.03 16.29 20.20
C TYR A 52 -4.53 16.56 20.08
N ILE A 53 -4.13 17.54 19.25
CA ILE A 53 -2.74 18.00 19.13
C ILE A 53 -2.38 18.82 20.36
N GLU A 54 -3.24 19.77 20.76
CA GLU A 54 -3.01 20.56 21.98
C GLU A 54 -2.84 19.67 23.22
N ARG A 55 -3.64 18.60 23.36
CA ARG A 55 -3.45 17.62 24.44
C ARG A 55 -2.13 16.86 24.36
N LEU A 56 -1.59 16.65 23.16
CA LEU A 56 -0.37 15.90 22.93
C LEU A 56 0.88 16.77 23.18
N THR A 57 0.88 18.00 22.68
CA THR A 57 2.05 18.89 22.66
C THR A 57 2.01 19.96 23.76
N GLY A 58 0.83 20.22 24.32
CA GLY A 58 0.59 21.32 25.25
C GLY A 58 0.58 22.70 24.59
N ILE A 59 0.64 22.79 23.26
CA ILE A 59 0.64 24.05 22.52
C ILE A 59 -0.82 24.44 22.23
N SER A 60 -1.29 25.49 22.89
CA SER A 60 -2.64 26.04 22.74
C SER A 60 -2.71 27.17 21.70
N ASP A 61 -3.89 27.42 21.14
CA ASP A 61 -4.12 28.58 20.26
C ASP A 61 -3.75 29.90 20.95
N ALA A 62 -3.96 30.01 22.27
CA ALA A 62 -3.59 31.19 23.05
C ALA A 62 -2.07 31.43 23.08
N MET A 63 -1.26 30.36 23.10
CA MET A 63 0.20 30.48 23.02
C MET A 63 0.67 30.91 21.63
N LEU A 64 -0.09 30.56 20.59
CA LEU A 64 0.27 30.82 19.20
C LEU A 64 -0.21 32.17 18.69
N ALA A 65 -1.16 32.82 19.38
CA ALA A 65 -1.81 34.05 18.93
C ALA A 65 -0.82 35.16 18.52
N ASP A 66 0.24 35.35 19.30
CA ASP A 66 1.29 36.35 19.04
C ASP A 66 2.57 35.74 18.42
N ALA A 67 2.54 34.46 18.05
CA ALA A 67 3.68 33.80 17.43
C ALA A 67 3.86 34.27 15.97
N PRO A 68 5.11 34.35 15.47
CA PRO A 68 5.36 34.75 14.09
C PRO A 68 4.82 33.71 13.09
N GLY A 69 4.48 34.16 11.88
CA GLY A 69 4.25 33.29 10.73
C GLY A 69 5.52 32.55 10.31
N PHE A 70 5.37 31.47 9.54
CA PHE A 70 6.54 30.72 9.06
C PHE A 70 7.44 31.57 8.14
N ASP A 71 6.85 32.42 7.31
CA ASP A 71 7.54 33.35 6.42
C ASP A 71 8.48 34.30 7.17
N GLU A 72 8.09 34.76 8.36
CA GLU A 72 8.92 35.62 9.22
C GLU A 72 10.13 34.89 9.80
N VAL A 73 10.02 33.58 10.07
CA VAL A 73 11.11 32.77 10.64
C VAL A 73 11.93 32.00 9.61
N ALA A 74 11.45 31.94 8.35
CA ALA A 74 12.03 31.18 7.25
C ALA A 74 13.50 31.54 7.01
N ALA A 75 13.83 32.84 6.93
CA ALA A 75 15.19 33.30 6.66
C ALA A 75 16.19 32.85 7.74
N LYS A 76 15.77 32.93 9.01
CA LYS A 76 16.60 32.49 10.15
C LYS A 76 16.85 30.98 10.10
N LEU A 77 15.82 30.18 9.81
CA LEU A 77 15.97 28.74 9.69
C LEU A 77 16.87 28.35 8.49
N LEU A 78 16.77 29.06 7.36
CA LEU A 78 17.70 28.85 6.24
C LEU A 78 19.16 29.08 6.65
N GLY A 79 19.43 30.18 7.36
CA GLY A 79 20.78 30.48 7.84
C GLY A 79 21.32 29.36 8.74
N LEU A 80 20.48 28.81 9.62
CA LEU A 80 20.86 27.66 10.46
C LEU A 80 21.10 26.37 9.65
N LEU A 81 20.39 26.17 8.54
CA LEU A 81 20.56 25.02 7.65
C LEU A 81 21.74 25.15 6.68
N GLU A 82 22.26 26.36 6.46
CA GLU A 82 23.29 26.61 5.46
C GLU A 82 24.57 25.83 5.75
N GLY A 83 25.00 25.01 4.78
CA GLY A 83 26.17 24.13 4.91
C GLY A 83 25.99 22.94 5.86
N ALA A 84 24.85 22.84 6.53
CA ALA A 84 24.55 21.79 7.51
C ALA A 84 23.75 20.65 6.89
N VAL A 85 23.90 19.45 7.47
CA VAL A 85 22.97 18.33 7.25
C VAL A 85 21.80 18.49 8.22
N LEU A 86 20.56 18.47 7.72
CA LEU A 86 19.36 18.39 8.56
C LEU A 86 19.26 16.99 9.19
N VAL A 87 19.25 16.93 10.52
CA VAL A 87 19.14 15.69 11.29
C VAL A 87 17.88 15.75 12.14
N ALA A 88 17.04 14.70 12.07
CA ALA A 88 15.85 14.61 12.91
C ALA A 88 15.45 13.15 13.19
N HIS A 89 14.65 12.96 14.25
CA HIS A 89 14.17 11.65 14.67
C HIS A 89 12.90 11.26 13.91
N ASN A 90 13.12 10.62 12.75
CA ASN A 90 12.14 10.44 11.67
C ASN A 90 12.08 11.61 10.68
N VAL A 91 13.25 12.10 10.26
CA VAL A 91 13.45 13.24 9.33
C VAL A 91 12.55 13.34 8.10
N ARG A 92 11.94 12.24 7.62
CA ARG A 92 10.95 12.33 6.52
C ARG A 92 9.75 13.19 6.92
N PHE A 93 9.33 13.10 8.17
CA PHE A 93 8.24 13.90 8.72
C PHE A 93 8.62 15.38 8.72
N ASP A 94 9.68 15.73 9.45
CA ASP A 94 10.12 17.12 9.64
C ASP A 94 10.48 17.78 8.31
N HIS A 95 11.28 17.10 7.49
CA HIS A 95 11.68 17.59 6.18
C HIS A 95 10.48 17.79 5.24
N GLY A 96 9.46 16.93 5.35
CA GLY A 96 8.22 17.10 4.58
C GLY A 96 7.52 18.41 4.92
N PHE A 97 7.35 18.72 6.20
CA PHE A 97 6.77 20.00 6.64
C PHE A 97 7.62 21.19 6.20
N LEU A 98 8.94 21.13 6.37
CA LEU A 98 9.84 22.20 5.93
C LEU A 98 9.75 22.44 4.42
N LEU A 99 9.74 21.38 3.60
CA LEU A 99 9.60 21.52 2.14
C LEU A 99 8.32 22.28 1.76
N HIS A 100 7.20 21.97 2.41
CA HIS A 100 5.92 22.61 2.12
C HIS A 100 5.85 24.05 2.65
N GLU A 101 6.31 24.32 3.87
CA GLU A 101 6.30 25.68 4.42
C GLU A 101 7.26 26.61 3.66
N PHE A 102 8.47 26.14 3.30
CA PHE A 102 9.36 26.91 2.44
C PHE A 102 8.78 27.13 1.04
N ALA A 103 8.11 26.14 0.45
CA ALA A 103 7.44 26.31 -0.83
C ALA A 103 6.32 27.36 -0.77
N ARG A 104 5.54 27.40 0.33
CA ARG A 104 4.52 28.45 0.55
C ARG A 104 5.16 29.84 0.67
N ALA A 105 6.36 29.93 1.24
CA ALA A 105 7.16 31.15 1.30
C ALA A 105 7.91 31.47 -0.02
N GLY A 106 7.70 30.70 -1.10
CA GLY A 106 8.36 30.90 -2.38
C GLY A 106 9.83 30.44 -2.43
N ILE A 107 10.29 29.66 -1.45
CA ILE A 107 11.68 29.22 -1.31
C ILE A 107 11.78 27.72 -1.61
N LYS A 108 12.64 27.34 -2.56
CA LYS A 108 12.95 25.93 -2.83
C LYS A 108 14.02 25.43 -1.86
N LEU A 109 13.63 24.75 -0.80
CA LEU A 109 14.56 24.14 0.15
C LEU A 109 15.37 23.02 -0.53
N LYS A 110 16.70 23.14 -0.49
CA LYS A 110 17.65 22.09 -0.87
C LYS A 110 18.56 21.80 0.32
N THR A 111 18.28 20.72 1.05
CA THR A 111 19.11 20.31 2.18
C THR A 111 19.36 18.81 2.16
N ARG A 112 20.51 18.39 2.69
CA ARG A 112 20.82 16.98 2.91
C ARG A 112 20.20 16.56 4.23
N THR A 113 19.67 15.34 4.28
CA THR A 113 18.98 14.85 5.48
C THR A 113 19.62 13.59 6.05
N LEU A 114 19.62 13.44 7.37
CA LEU A 114 19.94 12.18 8.06
C LEU A 114 18.84 11.84 9.07
N CYS A 115 18.37 10.59 9.02
CA CYS A 115 17.34 10.08 9.92
C CYS A 115 17.97 9.35 11.11
N THR A 116 17.75 9.82 12.34
CA THR A 116 18.34 9.17 13.52
C THR A 116 17.70 7.82 13.84
N VAL A 117 16.46 7.55 13.42
CA VAL A 117 15.86 6.20 13.47
C VAL A 117 16.65 5.20 12.61
N ARG A 118 17.05 5.61 11.40
CA ARG A 118 17.89 4.77 10.52
C ARG A 118 19.27 4.57 11.11
N LEU A 119 19.83 5.60 11.73
CA LEU A 119 21.12 5.51 12.42
C LEU A 119 21.05 4.56 13.63
N SER A 120 20.00 4.67 14.45
CA SER A 120 19.78 3.79 15.60
C SER A 120 19.68 2.32 15.19
N ARG A 121 19.03 2.01 14.06
CA ARG A 121 18.97 0.65 13.49
C ARG A 121 20.34 0.09 13.07
N LEU A 122 21.25 0.95 12.61
CA LEU A 122 22.61 0.53 12.24
C LEU A 122 23.48 0.32 13.47
N LEU A 123 23.36 1.20 14.46
CA LEU A 123 24.15 1.15 15.69
C LEU A 123 23.70 0.03 16.64
N TYR A 124 22.40 -0.27 16.66
CA TYR A 124 21.78 -1.18 17.62
C TYR A 124 20.87 -2.21 16.92
N PRO A 125 21.39 -3.03 15.99
CA PRO A 125 20.58 -3.95 15.15
C PRO A 125 19.85 -5.04 15.94
N GLN A 126 20.29 -5.33 17.17
CA GLN A 126 19.68 -6.30 18.07
C GLN A 126 18.31 -5.88 18.61
N HIS A 127 17.95 -4.59 18.51
CA HIS A 127 16.67 -4.09 19.02
C HIS A 127 15.63 -3.99 17.90
N ARG A 128 14.36 -4.25 18.24
CA ARG A 128 13.24 -4.19 17.28
C ARG A 128 12.64 -2.79 17.13
N SER A 129 12.57 -2.02 18.21
CA SER A 129 11.98 -0.67 18.22
C SER A 129 13.06 0.41 18.30
N HIS A 130 12.87 1.50 17.55
CA HIS A 130 13.80 2.63 17.43
C HIS A 130 13.08 3.99 17.42
N GLY A 131 11.85 4.04 17.93
CA GLY A 131 11.20 5.31 18.24
C GLY A 131 11.84 5.95 19.47
N LEU A 132 11.62 7.25 19.66
CA LEU A 132 12.31 8.03 20.69
C LEU A 132 12.07 7.47 22.08
N ASP A 133 10.83 7.09 22.42
CA ASP A 133 10.49 6.50 23.72
C ASP A 133 11.25 5.18 23.97
N ALA A 134 11.40 4.35 22.95
CA ALA A 134 12.13 3.09 23.04
C ALA A 134 13.65 3.30 23.18
N ILE A 135 14.18 4.38 22.60
CA ILE A 135 15.58 4.79 22.77
C ILE A 135 15.78 5.32 24.18
N MET A 136 14.90 6.22 24.65
CA MET A 136 14.94 6.78 25.99
C MET A 136 14.92 5.68 27.05
N GLN A 137 13.97 4.75 26.96
CA GLN A 137 13.86 3.63 27.87
C GLN A 137 15.12 2.74 27.86
N ARG A 138 15.69 2.47 26.69
CA ARG A 138 16.89 1.62 26.54
C ARG A 138 18.12 2.24 27.20
N HIS A 139 18.27 3.55 27.07
CA HIS A 139 19.46 4.28 27.49
C HIS A 139 19.30 4.96 28.86
N GLY A 140 18.13 4.84 29.49
CA GLY A 140 17.84 5.49 30.78
C GLY A 140 17.71 7.00 30.69
N LEU A 141 17.35 7.54 29.52
CA LEU A 141 17.15 8.98 29.31
C LEU A 141 15.74 9.38 29.73
N ASN A 142 15.63 10.46 30.50
CA ASN A 142 14.36 10.99 30.99
C ASN A 142 14.23 12.48 30.66
N THR A 143 13.03 12.91 30.31
CA THR A 143 12.70 14.33 30.12
C THR A 143 11.28 14.61 30.63
N LEU A 144 11.07 15.80 31.19
CA LEU A 144 9.74 16.31 31.52
C LEU A 144 9.08 17.05 30.35
N ALA A 145 9.83 17.31 29.27
CA ALA A 145 9.40 18.08 28.10
C ALA A 145 9.22 17.19 26.86
N ARG A 146 8.75 15.96 27.03
CA ARG A 146 8.41 15.08 25.91
C ARG A 146 7.23 15.68 25.13
N HIS A 147 7.27 15.63 23.80
CA HIS A 147 6.30 16.29 22.90
C HIS A 147 6.36 17.82 22.96
N ARG A 148 7.54 18.34 23.30
CA ARG A 148 7.97 19.69 22.99
C ARG A 148 9.19 19.57 22.11
N ALA A 149 9.25 20.38 21.05
CA ALA A 149 10.27 20.19 20.01
C ALA A 149 11.70 20.23 20.58
N MET A 150 11.99 21.17 21.50
CA MET A 150 13.33 21.26 22.09
C MET A 150 13.65 20.09 23.03
N GLY A 151 12.66 19.63 23.80
CA GLY A 151 12.84 18.48 24.70
C GLY A 151 13.19 17.21 23.92
N ASP A 152 12.58 17.03 22.76
CA ASP A 152 12.86 15.90 21.87
C ASP A 152 14.24 16.01 21.20
N VAL A 153 14.62 17.20 20.71
CA VAL A 153 15.97 17.48 20.20
C VAL A 153 17.03 17.12 21.25
N GLU A 154 16.84 17.54 22.49
CA GLU A 154 17.77 17.27 23.59
C GLU A 154 17.90 15.78 23.88
N MET A 155 16.81 15.02 23.86
CA MET A 155 16.86 13.56 24.04
C MET A 155 17.63 12.86 22.93
N VAL A 156 17.46 13.30 21.68
CA VAL A 156 18.21 12.73 20.55
C VAL A 156 19.70 13.08 20.64
N LEU A 157 20.05 14.30 21.03
CA LEU A 157 21.44 14.72 21.24
C LEU A 157 22.10 13.95 22.40
N ALA A 158 21.40 13.80 23.52
CA ALA A 158 21.86 13.01 24.66
C ALA A 158 22.12 11.55 24.24
N TRP A 159 21.20 10.95 23.48
CA TRP A 159 21.40 9.62 22.91
C TRP A 159 22.60 9.55 21.98
N LEU A 160 22.83 10.54 21.11
CA LEU A 160 24.00 10.56 20.23
C LEU A 160 25.31 10.64 21.02
N HIS A 161 25.36 11.39 22.12
CA HIS A 161 26.51 11.43 23.01
C HIS A 161 26.75 10.08 23.68
N GLN A 162 25.70 9.46 24.22
CA GLN A 162 25.80 8.13 24.84
C GLN A 162 26.21 7.05 23.83
N ALA A 163 25.63 7.04 22.63
CA ALA A 163 26.01 6.11 21.57
C ALA A 163 27.47 6.30 21.13
N ALA A 164 27.99 7.53 21.13
CA ALA A 164 29.40 7.80 20.87
C ALA A 164 30.32 7.26 21.99
N ALA A 165 29.88 7.36 23.25
CA ALA A 165 30.61 6.82 24.39
C ALA A 165 30.59 5.28 24.41
N GLU A 166 29.47 4.65 24.08
CA GLU A 166 29.29 3.20 24.06
C GLU A 166 29.99 2.51 22.88
N LEU A 167 29.85 3.05 21.66
CA LEU A 167 30.26 2.39 20.42
C LEU A 167 31.51 3.03 19.77
N GLY A 168 31.95 4.17 20.30
CA GLY A 168 33.06 4.96 19.78
C GLY A 168 32.64 5.99 18.72
N HIS A 169 33.28 7.17 18.76
CA HIS A 169 33.02 8.28 17.83
C HIS A 169 33.24 7.91 16.35
N GLN A 170 34.19 7.01 16.06
CA GLN A 170 34.49 6.57 14.70
C GLN A 170 33.35 5.74 14.12
N THR A 171 32.85 4.76 14.86
CA THR A 171 31.71 3.90 14.48
C THR A 171 30.46 4.75 14.20
N LEU A 172 30.13 5.67 15.11
CA LEU A 172 29.01 6.60 14.93
C LEU A 172 29.17 7.44 13.65
N ARG A 173 30.37 8.00 13.42
CA ARG A 173 30.65 8.82 12.24
C ARG A 173 30.55 8.00 10.95
N GLN A 174 31.10 6.79 10.91
CA GLN A 174 31.06 5.90 9.75
C GLN A 174 29.62 5.55 9.36
N HIS A 175 28.78 5.14 10.32
CA HIS A 175 27.38 4.84 10.02
C HIS A 175 26.58 6.08 9.60
N ALA A 176 26.84 7.24 10.20
CA ALA A 176 26.22 8.49 9.79
C ALA A 176 26.62 8.89 8.35
N GLN A 177 27.91 8.78 8.01
CA GLN A 177 28.41 9.04 6.66
C GLN A 177 27.85 8.04 5.64
N ALA A 178 27.76 6.75 6.00
CA ALA A 178 27.16 5.73 5.14
C ALA A 178 25.68 6.01 4.85
N LEU A 179 24.92 6.55 5.81
CA LEU A 179 23.53 6.95 5.57
C LEU A 179 23.40 8.16 4.64
N LEU A 180 24.37 9.07 4.69
CA LEU A 180 24.45 10.23 3.82
C LEU A 180 24.88 9.88 2.38
N GLN A 181 25.79 8.91 2.25
CA GLN A 181 26.18 8.30 0.97
C GLN A 181 25.08 7.37 0.44
N GLY A 182 24.28 6.79 1.36
CA GLY A 182 23.10 5.96 1.12
C GLY A 182 21.81 6.76 0.87
N SER A 183 21.92 7.99 0.37
CA SER A 183 20.95 8.50 -0.60
C SER A 183 21.00 7.48 -1.73
N ALA A 184 19.97 6.64 -1.89
CA ALA A 184 19.99 5.49 -2.82
C ALA A 184 20.88 5.79 -4.03
N ALA A 185 22.06 5.16 -4.08
CA ALA A 185 22.87 5.29 -5.26
C ALA A 185 21.99 4.77 -6.39
N LEU A 186 21.60 5.68 -7.27
CA LEU A 186 20.85 5.29 -8.45
C LEU A 186 21.69 4.23 -9.16
N PRO A 187 21.05 3.22 -9.78
CA PRO A 187 21.79 2.28 -10.58
C PRO A 187 22.73 3.03 -11.54
N PRO A 188 24.01 2.64 -11.62
CA PRO A 188 25.00 3.39 -12.40
C PRO A 188 24.68 3.44 -13.90
N LEU A 189 23.84 2.51 -14.37
CA LEU A 189 23.39 2.39 -15.76
C LEU A 189 21.98 2.96 -15.99
N LEU A 190 21.39 3.64 -15.00
CA LEU A 190 20.07 4.21 -15.13
C LEU A 190 20.10 5.47 -16.00
N GLU A 191 19.46 5.41 -17.16
CA GLU A 191 19.31 6.51 -18.10
C GLU A 191 18.17 7.47 -17.68
N THR A 192 17.16 6.93 -16.98
CA THR A 192 15.99 7.72 -16.57
C THR A 192 16.30 8.61 -15.38
N ALA A 193 16.04 9.90 -15.53
CA ALA A 193 16.03 10.86 -14.44
C ALA A 193 14.90 10.55 -13.45
N VAL A 194 15.23 9.98 -12.27
CA VAL A 194 14.23 9.60 -11.26
C VAL A 194 13.38 10.78 -10.74
N HIS A 195 13.89 12.00 -10.85
CA HIS A 195 13.14 13.20 -10.47
C HIS A 195 11.95 13.49 -11.40
N ASP A 196 11.96 12.98 -12.63
CA ASP A 196 10.86 13.17 -13.60
C ASP A 196 9.64 12.31 -13.25
N ILE A 197 9.85 11.21 -12.52
CA ILE A 197 8.76 10.35 -12.05
C ILE A 197 7.89 11.16 -11.10
N PRO A 198 6.57 11.31 -11.30
CA PRO A 198 5.74 12.14 -10.43
C PRO A 198 5.51 11.52 -9.04
N ASP A 199 5.27 12.37 -8.04
CA ASP A 199 4.82 11.98 -6.70
C ASP A 199 3.28 11.85 -6.67
N GLY A 200 2.75 10.98 -7.55
CA GLY A 200 1.32 10.72 -7.66
C GLY A 200 1.01 9.22 -7.81
N PRO A 201 -0.29 8.86 -7.83
CA PRO A 201 -0.72 7.49 -8.04
C PRO A 201 -0.44 7.01 -9.47
N GLY A 202 -0.06 5.74 -9.59
CA GLY A 202 0.17 5.11 -10.89
C GLY A 202 0.98 3.83 -10.83
N VAL A 203 1.42 3.41 -12.02
CA VAL A 203 2.21 2.20 -12.25
C VAL A 203 3.57 2.60 -12.84
N TYR A 204 4.64 2.01 -12.32
CA TYR A 204 6.00 2.17 -12.83
C TYR A 204 6.53 0.83 -13.33
N LEU A 205 7.35 0.89 -14.38
CA LEU A 205 7.89 -0.26 -15.10
C LEU A 205 9.41 -0.13 -15.16
N PHE A 206 10.14 -1.13 -14.68
CA PHE A 206 11.59 -1.19 -14.77
C PHE A 206 11.98 -2.03 -15.97
N TYR A 207 12.84 -1.48 -16.82
CA TYR A 207 13.38 -2.10 -18.01
C TYR A 207 14.90 -2.26 -17.86
N GLY A 208 15.40 -3.38 -18.37
CA GLY A 208 16.82 -3.57 -18.60
C GLY A 208 17.20 -3.19 -20.03
N GLU A 209 18.02 -4.00 -20.68
CA GLU A 209 18.36 -3.80 -22.11
C GLU A 209 17.24 -4.24 -23.07
N GLY A 210 16.37 -5.16 -22.64
CA GLY A 210 15.33 -5.73 -23.47
C GLY A 210 14.06 -4.87 -23.57
N ALA A 211 13.22 -5.18 -24.56
CA ALA A 211 11.92 -4.53 -24.77
C ALA A 211 10.83 -4.92 -23.74
N LEU A 212 11.05 -5.99 -22.97
CA LEU A 212 10.13 -6.43 -21.92
C LEU A 212 10.55 -5.90 -20.55
N PRO A 213 9.60 -5.47 -19.70
CA PRO A 213 9.92 -5.00 -18.37
C PRO A 213 10.45 -6.14 -17.49
N LEU A 214 11.44 -5.83 -16.66
CA LEU A 214 11.96 -6.69 -15.60
C LEU A 214 10.97 -6.79 -14.45
N TYR A 215 10.34 -5.65 -14.11
CA TYR A 215 9.43 -5.51 -12.99
C TYR A 215 8.37 -4.43 -13.28
N ILE A 216 7.16 -4.65 -12.78
CA ILE A 216 6.08 -3.67 -12.80
C ILE A 216 5.58 -3.50 -11.37
N GLY A 217 5.41 -2.28 -10.90
CA GLY A 217 4.89 -2.01 -9.56
C GLY A 217 3.90 -0.84 -9.56
N LYS A 218 3.05 -0.80 -8.54
CA LYS A 218 2.08 0.27 -8.30
C LYS A 218 2.41 1.10 -7.06
N SER A 219 1.95 2.34 -7.01
CA SER A 219 2.00 3.17 -5.82
C SER A 219 0.98 4.29 -5.86
N VAL A 220 0.64 4.86 -4.70
CA VAL A 220 -0.02 6.17 -4.58
C VAL A 220 0.98 7.33 -4.62
N SER A 221 2.28 7.04 -4.52
CA SER A 221 3.40 7.97 -4.73
C SER A 221 4.53 7.19 -5.41
N MET A 222 4.58 7.26 -6.74
CA MET A 222 5.49 6.44 -7.57
C MET A 222 6.96 6.73 -7.29
N ARG A 223 7.38 8.01 -7.32
CA ARG A 223 8.79 8.39 -7.09
C ARG A 223 9.32 7.87 -5.75
N SER A 224 8.58 8.09 -4.66
CA SER A 224 8.96 7.58 -3.34
C SER A 224 9.10 6.05 -3.32
N ARG A 225 8.21 5.34 -4.03
CA ARG A 225 8.25 3.88 -4.10
C ARG A 225 9.41 3.36 -4.93
N VAL A 226 9.69 3.97 -6.08
CA VAL A 226 10.85 3.66 -6.92
C VAL A 226 12.15 3.85 -6.14
N MET A 227 12.28 4.98 -5.43
CA MET A 227 13.45 5.22 -4.57
C MET A 227 13.61 4.18 -3.46
N SER A 228 12.51 3.67 -2.90
CA SER A 228 12.56 2.61 -1.90
C SER A 228 13.15 1.30 -2.44
N HIS A 229 12.97 0.97 -3.73
CA HIS A 229 13.60 -0.20 -4.34
C HIS A 229 15.13 -0.05 -4.35
N PHE A 230 15.64 1.11 -4.76
CA PHE A 230 17.09 1.39 -4.79
C PHE A 230 17.70 1.49 -3.39
N GLN A 231 16.97 2.04 -2.42
CA GLN A 231 17.43 2.09 -1.03
C GLN A 231 17.49 0.70 -0.39
N ALA A 232 16.59 -0.20 -0.78
CA ALA A 232 16.55 -1.58 -0.30
C ALA A 232 17.57 -2.50 -1.01
N ALA A 233 18.12 -2.08 -2.16
CA ALA A 233 19.08 -2.86 -2.94
C ALA A 233 20.30 -3.30 -2.12
N ALA A 234 20.78 -2.45 -1.19
CA ALA A 234 21.90 -2.79 -0.31
C ALA A 234 21.59 -3.89 0.73
N ARG A 235 20.32 -4.25 0.92
CA ARG A 235 19.86 -5.14 2.00
C ARG A 235 19.14 -6.39 1.50
N HIS A 236 18.62 -6.38 0.27
CA HIS A 236 17.78 -7.46 -0.24
C HIS A 236 18.28 -7.97 -1.60
N PRO A 237 18.73 -9.23 -1.73
CA PRO A 237 19.36 -9.75 -2.95
C PRO A 237 18.49 -9.64 -4.22
N ARG A 238 17.16 -9.72 -4.08
CA ARG A 238 16.23 -9.50 -5.20
C ARG A 238 16.22 -8.05 -5.67
N GLU A 239 16.22 -7.10 -4.73
CA GLU A 239 16.20 -5.67 -5.05
C GLU A 239 17.55 -5.23 -5.60
N MET A 240 18.65 -5.83 -5.12
CA MET A 240 19.99 -5.64 -5.67
C MET A 240 20.08 -6.01 -7.15
N ARG A 241 19.60 -7.21 -7.53
CA ARG A 241 19.57 -7.64 -8.94
C ARG A 241 18.70 -6.72 -9.79
N LEU A 242 17.50 -6.41 -9.30
CA LEU A 242 16.59 -5.50 -10.00
C LEU A 242 17.24 -4.14 -10.24
N ALA A 243 17.88 -3.56 -9.22
CA ALA A 243 18.58 -2.29 -9.34
C ALA A 243 19.75 -2.37 -10.33
N GLN A 244 20.60 -3.40 -10.26
CA GLN A 244 21.75 -3.57 -11.17
C GLN A 244 21.36 -3.73 -12.64
N GLU A 245 20.25 -4.41 -12.92
CA GLU A 245 19.78 -4.66 -14.29
C GLU A 245 18.94 -3.51 -14.85
N THR A 246 18.44 -2.60 -14.00
CA THR A 246 17.56 -1.50 -14.44
C THR A 246 18.36 -0.43 -15.19
N ARG A 247 17.96 -0.17 -16.44
CA ARG A 247 18.49 0.90 -17.28
C ARG A 247 17.48 2.00 -17.57
N ARG A 248 16.20 1.63 -17.70
CA ARG A 248 15.12 2.59 -17.99
C ARG A 248 13.93 2.35 -17.08
N ILE A 249 13.29 3.44 -16.66
CA ILE A 249 12.05 3.41 -15.89
C ILE A 249 11.00 4.17 -16.70
N GLU A 250 9.85 3.54 -16.92
CA GLU A 250 8.68 4.19 -17.47
C GLU A 250 7.58 4.24 -16.41
N TRP A 251 6.64 5.17 -16.55
CA TRP A 251 5.51 5.28 -15.64
C TRP A 251 4.24 5.65 -16.38
N ARG A 252 3.11 5.31 -15.75
CA ARG A 252 1.76 5.65 -16.18
C ARG A 252 0.99 6.13 -14.96
N GLU A 253 0.62 7.40 -14.96
CA GLU A 253 -0.20 8.01 -13.93
C GLU A 253 -1.64 7.48 -13.99
N THR A 254 -2.30 7.45 -12.83
CA THR A 254 -3.72 7.09 -12.69
C THR A 254 -4.40 8.10 -11.78
N ALA A 255 -5.73 8.19 -11.78
CA ALA A 255 -6.46 9.10 -10.90
C ALA A 255 -6.50 8.65 -9.43
N GLY A 256 -6.08 7.41 -9.13
CA GLY A 256 -6.08 6.93 -7.77
C GLY A 256 -5.48 5.54 -7.59
N GLU A 257 -5.76 4.94 -6.43
CA GLU A 257 -5.23 3.64 -6.05
C GLU A 257 -5.89 2.50 -6.83
N LEU A 258 -7.20 2.60 -7.10
CA LEU A 258 -7.95 1.58 -7.82
C LEU A 258 -7.45 1.49 -9.28
N GLY A 259 -7.28 2.62 -9.95
CA GLY A 259 -6.67 2.71 -11.27
C GLY A 259 -5.27 2.08 -11.30
N ALA A 260 -4.41 2.43 -10.33
CA ALA A 260 -3.07 1.85 -10.24
C ALA A 260 -3.09 0.32 -10.03
N LEU A 261 -4.02 -0.19 -9.21
CA LEU A 261 -4.22 -1.62 -8.97
C LEU A 261 -4.66 -2.36 -10.24
N LEU A 262 -5.68 -1.85 -10.94
CA LEU A 262 -6.20 -2.44 -12.16
C LEU A 262 -5.18 -2.41 -13.29
N LEU A 263 -4.47 -1.30 -13.44
CA LEU A 263 -3.46 -1.11 -14.47
C LEU A 263 -2.24 -2.02 -14.24
N GLU A 264 -1.76 -2.16 -13.00
CA GLU A 264 -0.68 -3.10 -12.66
C GLU A 264 -1.08 -4.53 -13.01
N ALA A 265 -2.26 -4.97 -12.56
CA ALA A 265 -2.74 -6.33 -12.82
C ALA A 265 -2.82 -6.62 -14.32
N ARG A 266 -3.34 -5.68 -15.12
CA ARG A 266 -3.40 -5.80 -16.59
C ARG A 266 -2.02 -5.89 -17.22
N LEU A 267 -1.12 -4.96 -16.89
CA LEU A 267 0.21 -4.88 -17.50
C LEU A 267 1.09 -6.08 -17.12
N VAL A 268 1.02 -6.56 -15.89
CA VAL A 268 1.75 -7.76 -15.48
C VAL A 268 1.28 -8.98 -16.26
N LYS A 269 -0.03 -9.10 -16.53
CA LYS A 269 -0.60 -10.20 -17.31
C LYS A 269 -0.22 -10.13 -18.78
N GLN A 270 -0.23 -8.93 -19.37
CA GLN A 270 0.13 -8.72 -20.78
C GLN A 270 1.64 -8.88 -21.03
N LEU A 271 2.48 -8.27 -20.19
CA LEU A 271 3.93 -8.18 -20.42
C LEU A 271 4.75 -9.26 -19.70
N GLN A 272 4.15 -9.99 -18.74
CA GLN A 272 4.76 -11.13 -18.05
C GLN A 272 6.19 -10.89 -17.50
N PRO A 273 6.44 -9.79 -16.77
CA PRO A 273 7.79 -9.42 -16.30
C PRO A 273 8.41 -10.50 -15.40
N ILE A 274 9.72 -10.72 -15.54
CA ILE A 274 10.44 -11.83 -14.89
C ILE A 274 10.29 -11.80 -13.37
N HIS A 275 10.28 -10.61 -12.76
CA HIS A 275 10.24 -10.46 -11.31
C HIS A 275 8.84 -10.44 -10.69
N ASN A 276 7.74 -10.31 -11.44
CA ASN A 276 6.37 -10.35 -10.88
C ASN A 276 5.82 -11.79 -10.79
N ARG A 277 6.36 -12.60 -9.87
CA ARG A 277 6.03 -14.03 -9.80
C ARG A 277 4.58 -14.37 -9.39
N GLN A 278 3.93 -13.53 -8.57
CA GLN A 278 2.60 -13.84 -8.01
C GLN A 278 1.47 -13.59 -9.00
N LEU A 279 1.44 -12.40 -9.61
CA LEU A 279 0.41 -11.96 -10.58
C LEU A 279 0.51 -12.67 -11.94
N ARG A 280 1.62 -13.34 -12.25
CA ARG A 280 1.78 -14.13 -13.48
C ARG A 280 1.06 -15.48 -13.46
N ARG A 281 0.67 -15.98 -12.29
CA ARG A 281 0.30 -17.40 -12.06
C ARG A 281 -1.20 -17.69 -12.07
N GLU A 282 -2.02 -16.87 -12.70
CA GLU A 282 -3.49 -17.10 -12.74
C GLU A 282 -3.95 -18.12 -13.79
N ARG A 283 -3.02 -18.74 -14.52
CA ARG A 283 -3.34 -19.92 -15.34
C ARG A 283 -3.58 -21.12 -14.42
N GLY A 284 -4.86 -21.41 -14.14
CA GLY A 284 -5.27 -22.60 -13.38
C GLY A 284 -6.27 -22.36 -12.25
N LEU A 285 -6.99 -21.24 -12.23
CA LEU A 285 -8.13 -21.08 -11.32
C LEU A 285 -9.16 -22.19 -11.54
N CYS A 286 -9.79 -22.65 -10.47
CA CYS A 286 -10.88 -23.61 -10.53
C CYS A 286 -11.88 -23.38 -9.40
N ALA A 287 -13.13 -23.76 -9.64
CA ALA A 287 -14.22 -23.66 -8.67
C ALA A 287 -15.10 -24.89 -8.70
N TRP A 288 -15.81 -25.13 -7.60
CA TRP A 288 -16.76 -26.23 -7.50
C TRP A 288 -18.11 -25.82 -8.08
N TRP A 289 -18.60 -26.59 -9.05
CA TRP A 289 -19.96 -26.57 -9.54
C TRP A 289 -20.80 -27.60 -8.77
N LEU A 290 -21.89 -27.16 -8.16
CA LEU A 290 -22.84 -28.06 -7.50
C LEU A 290 -23.89 -28.54 -8.51
N GLU A 291 -24.00 -29.84 -8.71
CA GLU A 291 -25.05 -30.45 -9.55
C GLU A 291 -26.44 -30.13 -9.03
N ASP A 292 -27.54 -30.27 -9.79
CA ASP A 292 -28.89 -30.06 -9.25
C ASP A 292 -29.49 -31.33 -8.64
N GLN A 293 -29.20 -32.49 -9.24
CA GLN A 293 -29.77 -33.75 -8.79
C GLN A 293 -29.04 -34.30 -7.54
N PRO A 294 -29.73 -34.57 -6.42
CA PRO A 294 -29.11 -35.11 -5.19
C PRO A 294 -28.40 -36.46 -5.39
N LYS A 295 -28.83 -37.22 -6.41
CA LYS A 295 -28.26 -38.52 -6.76
C LYS A 295 -27.05 -38.45 -7.70
N SER A 296 -26.67 -37.26 -8.19
CA SER A 296 -25.49 -37.11 -9.05
C SER A 296 -24.23 -37.60 -8.35
N ARG A 297 -23.40 -38.36 -9.07
CA ARG A 297 -22.11 -38.88 -8.62
C ARG A 297 -21.07 -38.60 -9.72
N PRO A 298 -20.13 -37.66 -9.52
CA PRO A 298 -19.94 -36.84 -8.32
C PRO A 298 -21.03 -35.76 -8.17
N LEU A 299 -21.32 -35.37 -6.93
CA LEU A 299 -22.30 -34.31 -6.61
C LEU A 299 -21.73 -32.89 -6.85
N VAL A 300 -20.41 -32.78 -6.93
CA VAL A 300 -19.69 -31.56 -7.33
C VAL A 300 -18.73 -31.84 -8.46
N LYS A 301 -18.63 -30.91 -9.41
CA LYS A 301 -17.68 -30.95 -10.52
C LYS A 301 -16.71 -29.79 -10.39
N LEU A 302 -15.43 -30.05 -10.68
CA LEU A 302 -14.43 -28.98 -10.69
C LEU A 302 -14.40 -28.34 -12.07
N VAL A 303 -14.71 -27.05 -12.15
CA VAL A 303 -14.73 -26.26 -13.39
C VAL A 303 -13.46 -25.41 -13.47
N SER A 304 -12.88 -25.30 -14.66
CA SER A 304 -11.70 -24.46 -14.91
C SER A 304 -12.10 -22.99 -15.02
N GLY A 305 -11.23 -22.08 -14.59
CA GLY A 305 -11.46 -20.63 -14.66
C GLY A 305 -11.63 -20.10 -16.09
N ALA A 306 -11.11 -20.80 -17.09
CA ALA A 306 -11.33 -20.47 -18.50
C ALA A 306 -12.77 -20.73 -18.98
N ASP A 307 -13.49 -21.62 -18.27
CA ASP A 307 -14.87 -22.01 -18.58
C ASP A 307 -15.88 -21.31 -17.65
N PHE A 308 -15.43 -20.32 -16.87
CA PHE A 308 -16.32 -19.56 -16.02
C PHE A 308 -17.21 -18.66 -16.88
N ASP A 309 -18.49 -18.99 -16.98
CA ASP A 309 -19.49 -18.02 -17.41
C ASP A 309 -19.86 -17.13 -16.21
N PRO A 310 -19.64 -15.81 -16.29
CA PRO A 310 -20.04 -14.88 -15.22
C PRO A 310 -21.51 -14.95 -14.82
N ARG A 311 -22.38 -15.41 -15.72
CA ARG A 311 -23.82 -15.58 -15.48
C ARG A 311 -24.13 -16.76 -14.55
N ASP A 312 -23.21 -17.72 -14.43
CA ASP A 312 -23.36 -18.92 -13.59
C ASP A 312 -22.66 -18.79 -12.22
N PHE A 313 -22.23 -17.59 -11.83
CA PHE A 313 -21.50 -17.40 -10.55
C PHE A 313 -22.30 -17.80 -9.32
N ASN A 314 -23.63 -17.77 -9.39
CA ASN A 314 -24.50 -18.26 -8.33
C ASN A 314 -24.44 -19.80 -8.13
N ARG A 315 -23.79 -20.54 -9.04
CA ARG A 315 -23.60 -22.00 -9.00
C ARG A 315 -22.15 -22.40 -8.72
N LEU A 316 -21.24 -21.43 -8.64
CA LEU A 316 -19.82 -21.65 -8.39
C LEU A 316 -19.46 -21.39 -6.92
N TYR A 317 -18.73 -22.33 -6.34
CA TYR A 317 -18.35 -22.34 -4.93
C TYR A 317 -16.84 -22.50 -4.77
N GLY A 318 -16.23 -21.55 -4.07
CA GLY A 318 -14.81 -21.51 -3.78
C GLY A 318 -13.95 -21.30 -5.02
N VAL A 319 -13.10 -20.27 -5.04
CA VAL A 319 -12.13 -20.08 -6.13
C VAL A 319 -10.75 -20.45 -5.63
N TYR A 320 -10.14 -21.44 -6.26
CA TYR A 320 -8.86 -22.01 -5.88
C TYR A 320 -7.83 -21.84 -6.98
N ARG A 321 -6.57 -21.63 -6.59
CA ARG A 321 -5.43 -21.48 -7.51
C ARG A 321 -4.89 -22.80 -8.07
N SER A 322 -5.45 -23.94 -7.64
CA SER A 322 -5.08 -25.26 -8.16
C SER A 322 -6.13 -26.31 -7.79
N ARG A 323 -6.23 -27.37 -8.61
CA ARG A 323 -7.07 -28.55 -8.32
C ARG A 323 -6.74 -29.20 -6.98
N ARG A 324 -5.45 -29.22 -6.60
CA ARG A 324 -5.01 -29.77 -5.30
C ARG A 324 -5.56 -28.98 -4.12
N ALA A 325 -5.53 -27.64 -4.21
CA ALA A 325 -6.10 -26.76 -3.18
C ALA A 325 -7.63 -26.91 -3.10
N ALA A 326 -8.32 -26.98 -4.25
CA ALA A 326 -9.76 -27.21 -4.29
C ALA A 326 -10.16 -28.53 -3.62
N GLN A 327 -9.46 -29.62 -3.94
CA GLN A 327 -9.70 -30.93 -3.34
C GLN A 327 -9.40 -30.96 -1.84
N ALA A 328 -8.33 -30.28 -1.40
CA ALA A 328 -8.01 -30.18 0.03
C ALA A 328 -9.11 -29.43 0.81
N GLY A 329 -9.58 -28.29 0.29
CA GLY A 329 -10.67 -27.53 0.90
C GLY A 329 -11.98 -28.31 0.96
N LEU A 330 -12.32 -29.05 -0.11
CA LEU A 330 -13.52 -29.90 -0.12
C LEU A 330 -13.42 -31.07 0.88
N ARG A 331 -12.22 -31.66 1.04
CA ARG A 331 -11.98 -32.70 2.08
C ARG A 331 -12.15 -32.14 3.48
N GLU A 332 -11.66 -30.93 3.73
CA GLU A 332 -11.83 -30.25 5.02
C GLU A 332 -13.31 -30.00 5.33
N LEU A 333 -14.06 -29.43 4.37
CA LEU A 333 -15.51 -29.27 4.49
C LEU A 333 -16.22 -30.61 4.74
N ALA A 334 -15.79 -31.67 4.05
CA ALA A 334 -16.38 -32.98 4.23
C ALA A 334 -16.17 -33.55 5.63
N ASN A 335 -14.98 -33.36 6.20
CA ASN A 335 -14.67 -33.77 7.57
C ASN A 335 -15.47 -32.97 8.60
N THR A 336 -15.53 -31.65 8.44
CA THR A 336 -16.22 -30.76 9.38
C THR A 336 -17.73 -30.97 9.39
N HIS A 337 -18.33 -31.19 8.21
CA HIS A 337 -19.78 -31.31 8.06
C HIS A 337 -20.28 -32.75 7.90
N GLY A 338 -19.43 -33.75 8.07
CA GLY A 338 -19.83 -35.17 7.97
C GLY A 338 -20.37 -35.56 6.58
N LEU A 339 -19.72 -35.09 5.52
CA LEU A 339 -20.10 -35.35 4.13
C LEU A 339 -19.40 -36.61 3.58
N CYS A 340 -20.06 -37.32 2.69
CA CYS A 340 -19.51 -38.53 2.08
C CYS A 340 -18.51 -38.23 0.95
N LEU A 341 -17.29 -38.74 1.09
CA LEU A 341 -16.21 -38.54 0.10
C LEU A 341 -16.50 -39.22 -1.25
N LEU A 342 -17.19 -40.37 -1.26
CA LEU A 342 -17.65 -41.03 -2.49
C LEU A 342 -18.71 -40.17 -3.22
N ALA A 343 -19.67 -39.61 -2.49
CA ALA A 343 -20.70 -38.75 -3.07
C ALA A 343 -20.09 -37.47 -3.70
N LEU A 344 -19.04 -36.93 -3.08
CA LEU A 344 -18.30 -35.76 -3.55
C LEU A 344 -17.30 -36.07 -4.69
N GLY A 345 -17.07 -37.34 -5.03
CA GLY A 345 -16.07 -37.74 -6.03
C GLY A 345 -14.62 -37.59 -5.58
N LEU A 346 -14.36 -37.50 -4.27
CA LEU A 346 -13.02 -37.45 -3.69
C LEU A 346 -12.41 -38.83 -3.46
N GLU A 347 -13.25 -39.86 -3.47
CA GLU A 347 -12.89 -41.28 -3.42
C GLU A 347 -13.62 -42.02 -4.54
N THR A 348 -13.06 -43.16 -4.96
CA THR A 348 -13.69 -44.11 -5.87
C THR A 348 -13.91 -45.44 -5.15
N GLY A 349 -14.99 -46.15 -5.46
CA GLY A 349 -15.31 -47.43 -4.83
C GLY A 349 -16.81 -47.67 -4.69
N GLN A 350 -17.16 -48.87 -4.22
CA GLN A 350 -18.55 -49.29 -3.95
C GLN A 350 -18.74 -49.52 -2.44
N GLY A 351 -19.93 -49.25 -1.91
CA GLY A 351 -20.25 -49.46 -0.50
C GLY A 351 -19.88 -48.28 0.41
N ARG A 352 -19.34 -48.56 1.60
CA ARG A 352 -19.07 -47.56 2.65
C ARG A 352 -17.77 -46.80 2.37
N CYS A 353 -17.82 -45.46 2.32
CA CYS A 353 -16.62 -44.63 2.18
C CYS A 353 -15.72 -44.72 3.42
N PHE A 354 -14.43 -44.41 3.28
CA PHE A 354 -13.48 -44.46 4.40
C PHE A 354 -13.94 -43.57 5.57
N ALA A 355 -14.40 -42.35 5.26
CA ALA A 355 -14.95 -41.43 6.26
C ALA A 355 -16.12 -42.02 7.07
N HIS A 356 -16.93 -42.93 6.51
CA HIS A 356 -18.03 -43.58 7.23
C HIS A 356 -17.51 -44.65 8.18
N GLN A 357 -16.50 -45.42 7.76
CA GLN A 357 -15.88 -46.47 8.58
C GLN A 357 -15.27 -45.91 9.87
N ILE A 358 -14.77 -44.67 9.83
CA ILE A 358 -14.21 -43.96 10.99
C ILE A 358 -15.22 -43.01 11.69
N GLY A 359 -16.52 -43.10 11.38
CA GLY A 359 -17.58 -42.32 12.03
C GLY A 359 -17.67 -40.83 11.65
N ARG A 360 -17.01 -40.39 10.57
CA ARG A 360 -16.97 -38.99 10.09
C ARG A 360 -17.88 -38.72 8.89
N CYS A 361 -18.78 -39.64 8.54
CA CYS A 361 -19.75 -39.48 7.45
C CYS A 361 -21.10 -40.05 7.89
N LYS A 362 -22.20 -39.40 7.51
CA LYS A 362 -23.56 -39.86 7.87
C LYS A 362 -24.15 -40.96 6.97
N GLY A 363 -23.38 -41.44 6.00
CA GLY A 363 -23.68 -42.72 5.33
C GLY A 363 -24.60 -42.65 4.12
N VAL A 364 -24.63 -41.56 3.35
CA VAL A 364 -25.37 -41.50 2.07
C VAL A 364 -24.88 -42.56 1.06
N CYS A 365 -23.62 -42.99 1.15
CA CYS A 365 -23.07 -44.06 0.30
C CYS A 365 -23.62 -45.47 0.61
N CYS A 366 -24.18 -45.69 1.81
CA CYS A 366 -24.70 -46.97 2.26
C CYS A 366 -26.20 -46.93 2.62
N GLY A 367 -26.90 -45.87 2.18
CA GLY A 367 -28.35 -45.72 2.37
C GLY A 367 -28.80 -45.30 3.78
N GLN A 368 -27.87 -45.03 4.71
CA GLN A 368 -28.20 -44.55 6.06
C GLN A 368 -28.67 -43.09 6.09
N GLU A 369 -28.32 -42.32 5.07
CA GLU A 369 -28.75 -40.95 4.88
C GLU A 369 -29.40 -40.79 3.50
N LYS A 370 -30.52 -40.06 3.45
CA LYS A 370 -31.19 -39.71 2.20
C LYS A 370 -30.32 -38.76 1.36
N PRO A 371 -30.17 -38.97 0.04
CA PRO A 371 -29.38 -38.10 -0.83
C PRO A 371 -29.72 -36.60 -0.74
N GLU A 372 -30.99 -36.28 -0.52
CA GLU A 372 -31.51 -34.92 -0.39
C GLU A 372 -30.95 -34.22 0.86
N LEU A 373 -30.87 -34.94 1.99
CA LEU A 373 -30.33 -34.41 3.25
C LEU A 373 -28.81 -34.22 3.17
N HIS A 374 -28.10 -35.14 2.50
CA HIS A 374 -26.67 -35.00 2.24
C HIS A 374 -26.38 -33.76 1.37
N ARG A 375 -27.15 -33.57 0.29
CA ARG A 375 -27.06 -32.40 -0.59
C ARG A 375 -27.27 -31.09 0.16
N LEU A 376 -28.34 -30.99 0.94
CA LEU A 376 -28.64 -29.76 1.68
C LEU A 376 -27.49 -29.39 2.63
N ARG A 377 -26.89 -30.39 3.29
CA ARG A 377 -25.73 -30.15 4.17
C ARG A 377 -24.49 -29.70 3.40
N LEU A 378 -24.25 -30.27 2.21
CA LEU A 378 -23.19 -29.80 1.33
C LEU A 378 -23.42 -28.35 0.89
N GLU A 379 -24.64 -28.01 0.49
CA GLU A 379 -24.99 -26.65 0.09
C GLU A 379 -24.76 -25.65 1.23
N LEU A 380 -25.27 -25.95 2.44
CA LEU A 380 -25.04 -25.13 3.64
C LEU A 380 -23.55 -24.96 3.96
N ALA A 381 -22.75 -26.02 3.82
CA ALA A 381 -21.29 -25.96 4.03
C ALA A 381 -20.60 -25.05 3.00
N LEU A 382 -21.06 -25.08 1.75
CA LEU A 382 -20.50 -24.29 0.65
C LEU A 382 -20.98 -22.84 0.64
N LEU A 383 -22.06 -22.46 1.34
CA LEU A 383 -22.60 -21.09 1.35
C LEU A 383 -21.54 -20.04 1.71
N SER A 384 -20.66 -20.34 2.67
CA SER A 384 -19.55 -19.46 3.07
C SER A 384 -18.55 -19.15 1.96
N GLN A 385 -18.53 -19.98 0.91
CA GLN A 385 -17.60 -19.90 -0.23
C GLN A 385 -18.32 -19.57 -1.54
N LYS A 386 -19.63 -19.29 -1.50
CA LYS A 386 -20.43 -18.98 -2.69
C LYS A 386 -19.96 -17.67 -3.31
N LEU A 387 -19.69 -17.68 -4.62
CA LEU A 387 -19.42 -16.44 -5.35
C LEU A 387 -20.69 -15.60 -5.42
N ARG A 388 -20.53 -14.28 -5.29
CA ARG A 388 -21.67 -13.37 -5.34
C ARG A 388 -22.12 -13.21 -6.78
N ALA A 389 -23.41 -13.32 -7.01
CA ALA A 389 -24.00 -12.91 -8.27
C ALA A 389 -23.78 -11.40 -8.47
N TRP A 390 -23.68 -10.95 -9.72
CA TRP A 390 -23.63 -9.54 -10.03
C TRP A 390 -24.93 -8.86 -9.54
N PRO A 391 -24.86 -7.88 -8.63
CA PRO A 391 -26.06 -7.33 -8.00
C PRO A 391 -26.72 -6.21 -8.82
N TYR A 392 -26.16 -5.85 -9.98
CA TYR A 392 -26.62 -4.73 -10.81
C TYR A 392 -27.28 -5.23 -12.11
N PRO A 393 -28.25 -4.48 -12.66
CA PRO A 393 -28.93 -4.86 -13.89
C PRO A 393 -28.06 -4.72 -15.16
N GLY A 394 -26.89 -4.09 -15.04
CA GLY A 394 -25.94 -3.88 -16.13
C GLY A 394 -24.60 -3.35 -15.63
N PRO A 395 -23.75 -2.83 -16.54
CA PRO A 395 -22.45 -2.27 -16.20
C PRO A 395 -22.51 -1.12 -15.17
N ILE A 396 -21.49 -1.02 -14.33
CA ILE A 396 -21.31 0.07 -13.37
C ILE A 396 -19.97 0.77 -13.62
N GLY A 397 -19.86 2.01 -13.18
CA GLY A 397 -18.63 2.78 -13.20
C GLY A 397 -18.22 3.19 -11.79
N LEU A 398 -16.94 3.01 -11.46
CA LEU A 398 -16.33 3.58 -10.27
C LEU A 398 -15.45 4.75 -10.68
N ARG A 399 -15.80 5.95 -10.22
CA ARG A 399 -15.06 7.17 -10.52
C ARG A 399 -14.02 7.47 -9.44
N GLU A 400 -12.77 7.60 -9.84
CA GLU A 400 -11.65 8.14 -9.05
C GLU A 400 -11.34 9.56 -9.50
N HIS A 401 -11.05 10.42 -8.53
CA HIS A 401 -10.58 11.78 -8.77
C HIS A 401 -9.37 12.05 -7.87
N ASP A 402 -8.27 12.46 -8.50
CA ASP A 402 -7.10 12.94 -7.78
C ASP A 402 -7.16 14.46 -7.63
N THR A 403 -7.31 14.93 -6.40
CA THR A 403 -7.34 16.37 -6.11
C THR A 403 -6.00 17.05 -6.37
N ALA A 404 -4.88 16.31 -6.37
CA ALA A 404 -3.55 16.89 -6.55
C ALA A 404 -3.21 17.14 -8.03
N SER A 405 -3.50 16.18 -8.91
CA SER A 405 -3.28 16.32 -10.37
C SER A 405 -4.50 16.85 -11.13
N GLY A 406 -5.69 16.86 -10.51
CA GLY A 406 -6.97 17.15 -11.17
C GLY A 406 -7.47 16.02 -12.08
N ARG A 407 -6.74 14.90 -12.17
CA ARG A 407 -7.06 13.77 -13.05
C ARG A 407 -8.29 13.03 -12.54
N THR A 408 -9.18 12.67 -13.47
CA THR A 408 -10.37 11.86 -13.17
C THR A 408 -10.38 10.63 -14.07
N GLU A 409 -10.68 9.47 -13.49
CA GLU A 409 -10.84 8.21 -14.23
C GLU A 409 -12.12 7.50 -13.81
N VAL A 410 -12.81 6.89 -14.78
CA VAL A 410 -13.96 6.02 -14.57
C VAL A 410 -13.57 4.60 -14.94
N HIS A 411 -13.70 3.69 -13.98
CA HIS A 411 -13.44 2.27 -14.17
C HIS A 411 -14.76 1.53 -14.36
N VAL A 412 -14.97 1.00 -15.56
CA VAL A 412 -16.21 0.30 -15.94
C VAL A 412 -16.09 -1.19 -15.64
N PHE A 413 -17.11 -1.74 -14.99
CA PHE A 413 -17.21 -3.14 -14.63
C PHE A 413 -18.57 -3.71 -15.03
N ASP A 414 -18.58 -4.97 -15.46
CA ASP A 414 -19.80 -5.74 -15.63
C ASP A 414 -19.56 -7.19 -15.25
N GLN A 415 -20.54 -7.82 -14.62
CA GLN A 415 -20.45 -9.22 -14.17
C GLN A 415 -19.13 -9.56 -13.43
N TRP A 416 -18.66 -8.66 -12.56
CA TRP A 416 -17.38 -8.73 -11.83
C TRP A 416 -16.10 -8.67 -12.69
N CYS A 417 -16.22 -8.41 -13.98
CA CYS A 417 -15.10 -8.24 -14.90
C CYS A 417 -14.78 -6.76 -15.08
N HIS A 418 -13.50 -6.41 -15.12
CA HIS A 418 -13.06 -5.06 -15.51
C HIS A 418 -13.13 -4.93 -17.03
N LEU A 419 -13.89 -3.96 -17.53
CA LEU A 419 -14.07 -3.74 -18.97
C LEU A 419 -13.10 -2.67 -19.48
N ALA A 420 -13.10 -1.49 -18.86
CA ALA A 420 -12.32 -0.34 -19.31
C ALA A 420 -11.99 0.64 -18.18
N SER A 421 -10.94 1.43 -18.38
CA SER A 421 -10.64 2.62 -17.56
C SER A 421 -10.57 3.80 -18.52
N VAL A 422 -11.42 4.80 -18.33
CA VAL A 422 -11.59 5.93 -19.26
C VAL A 422 -11.47 7.26 -18.53
N GLN A 423 -11.02 8.30 -19.23
CA GLN A 423 -10.75 9.63 -18.66
C GLN A 423 -11.79 10.69 -19.06
N ASP A 424 -12.56 10.43 -20.13
CA ASP A 424 -13.57 11.32 -20.67
C ASP A 424 -14.86 10.56 -21.04
N ASP A 425 -15.94 11.32 -21.24
CA ASP A 425 -17.28 10.78 -21.50
C ASP A 425 -17.43 10.18 -22.91
N ALA A 426 -16.61 10.62 -23.88
CA ALA A 426 -16.59 10.06 -25.23
C ALA A 426 -16.01 8.63 -25.23
N ALA A 427 -14.87 8.43 -24.57
CA ALA A 427 -14.25 7.13 -24.36
C ALA A 427 -15.15 6.21 -23.52
N LEU A 428 -15.92 6.76 -22.58
CA LEU A 428 -16.93 6.00 -21.84
C LEU A 428 -18.04 5.47 -22.75
N ALA A 429 -18.57 6.30 -23.64
CA ALA A 429 -19.59 5.90 -24.61
C ALA A 429 -19.07 4.79 -25.54
N GLU A 430 -17.85 4.94 -26.05
CA GLU A 430 -17.21 3.92 -26.90
C GLU A 430 -17.01 2.60 -26.15
N ALA A 431 -16.53 2.65 -24.90
CA ALA A 431 -16.31 1.46 -24.08
C ALA A 431 -17.61 0.70 -23.76
N LEU A 432 -18.75 1.41 -23.66
CA LEU A 432 -20.07 0.80 -23.44
C LEU A 432 -20.71 0.27 -24.73
N ALA A 433 -20.32 0.81 -25.89
CA ALA A 433 -20.86 0.41 -27.20
C ALA A 433 -20.18 -0.85 -27.77
N GLN A 434 -18.93 -1.13 -27.38
CA GLN A 434 -18.20 -2.31 -27.85
C GLN A 434 -18.66 -3.59 -27.10
N PRO A 435 -18.86 -4.72 -27.80
CA PRO A 435 -19.12 -5.99 -27.14
C PRO A 435 -17.88 -6.41 -26.33
N ALA A 436 -17.97 -6.31 -25.00
CA ALA A 436 -16.86 -6.61 -24.12
C ALA A 436 -16.72 -8.12 -23.89
N SER A 437 -15.50 -8.64 -24.06
CA SER A 437 -15.17 -10.00 -23.62
C SER A 437 -15.05 -10.02 -22.10
N LEU A 438 -15.95 -10.75 -21.44
CA LEU A 438 -15.93 -10.92 -19.99
C LEU A 438 -14.81 -11.88 -19.59
N ALA A 439 -13.65 -11.33 -19.26
CA ALA A 439 -12.52 -12.10 -18.73
C ALA A 439 -12.51 -12.02 -17.20
N PHE A 440 -12.99 -13.08 -16.53
CA PHE A 440 -12.98 -13.12 -15.07
C PHE A 440 -11.56 -13.12 -14.52
N ASP A 441 -11.35 -12.29 -13.51
CA ASP A 441 -10.12 -12.19 -12.76
C ASP A 441 -10.39 -12.23 -11.26
N LEU A 442 -9.76 -13.16 -10.54
CA LEU A 442 -9.99 -13.33 -9.10
C LEU A 442 -9.47 -12.15 -8.30
N ASP A 443 -8.33 -11.59 -8.69
CA ASP A 443 -7.74 -10.45 -7.98
C ASP A 443 -8.62 -9.20 -8.19
N THR A 444 -9.13 -8.96 -9.41
CA THR A 444 -10.13 -7.92 -9.70
C THR A 444 -11.45 -8.14 -8.95
N TYR A 445 -11.97 -9.38 -8.89
CA TYR A 445 -13.18 -9.69 -8.13
C TYR A 445 -13.04 -9.35 -6.65
N ARG A 446 -11.94 -9.78 -6.02
CA ARG A 446 -11.64 -9.48 -4.60
C ARG A 446 -11.44 -7.98 -4.38
N LEU A 447 -10.78 -7.32 -5.32
CA LEU A 447 -10.59 -5.88 -5.29
C LEU A 447 -11.93 -5.16 -5.32
N LEU A 448 -12.85 -5.57 -6.20
CA LEU A 448 -14.15 -4.95 -6.37
C LEU A 448 -15.07 -5.20 -5.16
N LEU A 449 -15.09 -6.43 -4.61
CA LEU A 449 -15.80 -6.73 -3.37
C LEU A 449 -15.40 -5.78 -2.23
N LYS A 450 -14.10 -5.53 -2.07
CA LYS A 450 -13.60 -4.62 -1.02
C LYS A 450 -14.09 -3.17 -1.18
N HIS A 451 -14.37 -2.73 -2.40
CA HIS A 451 -14.81 -1.35 -2.66
C HIS A 451 -16.32 -1.19 -2.64
N LEU A 452 -17.07 -2.23 -3.04
CA LEU A 452 -18.53 -2.21 -3.08
C LEU A 452 -19.19 -2.61 -1.75
N GLU A 453 -18.48 -3.30 -0.84
CA GLU A 453 -19.02 -3.73 0.45
C GLU A 453 -18.81 -2.67 1.56
N PRO A 454 -19.79 -2.48 2.47
CA PRO A 454 -19.67 -1.55 3.59
C PRO A 454 -18.51 -1.91 4.56
N PRO A 455 -17.76 -0.92 5.07
CA PRO A 455 -17.80 0.49 4.71
C PRO A 455 -16.94 0.69 3.45
N GLY A 456 -17.56 0.83 2.28
CA GLY A 456 -16.82 1.05 1.03
C GLY A 456 -15.85 2.23 1.19
N LYS A 457 -14.76 2.25 0.40
CA LYS A 457 -13.81 3.38 0.50
C LYS A 457 -14.53 4.69 0.16
N LYS A 458 -14.44 5.66 1.08
CA LYS A 458 -15.12 6.97 1.01
C LYS A 458 -14.78 7.85 -0.20
N ASN A 459 -13.76 7.49 -0.99
CA ASN A 459 -13.22 8.33 -2.06
C ASN A 459 -13.62 7.89 -3.47
N LEU A 460 -14.53 6.92 -3.62
CA LEU A 460 -15.03 6.46 -4.92
C LEU A 460 -16.49 6.83 -5.09
N THR A 461 -16.85 7.35 -6.26
CA THR A 461 -18.25 7.59 -6.62
C THR A 461 -18.75 6.48 -7.53
N LEU A 462 -19.74 5.72 -7.06
CA LEU A 462 -20.40 4.68 -7.84
C LEU A 462 -21.44 5.30 -8.79
N SER A 463 -21.35 4.96 -10.07
CA SER A 463 -22.32 5.30 -11.11
C SER A 463 -22.95 4.02 -11.66
N THR A 464 -24.26 3.93 -11.62
CA THR A 464 -25.04 2.84 -12.25
C THR A 464 -25.10 3.01 -13.76
N TYR A 465 -25.47 1.95 -14.50
CA TYR A 465 -25.61 1.98 -15.96
C TYR A 465 -26.41 3.18 -16.48
N HIS A 466 -27.57 3.45 -15.89
CA HIS A 466 -28.40 4.59 -16.29
C HIS A 466 -27.73 5.96 -16.01
N GLN A 467 -26.91 6.06 -14.97
CA GLN A 467 -26.13 7.26 -14.69
C GLN A 467 -24.95 7.42 -15.65
N LEU A 468 -24.30 6.31 -16.05
CA LEU A 468 -23.26 6.31 -17.07
C LEU A 468 -23.80 6.81 -18.42
N GLN A 469 -24.97 6.31 -18.84
CA GLN A 469 -25.60 6.74 -20.09
C GLN A 469 -26.06 8.22 -20.07
N ARG A 470 -26.58 8.71 -18.95
CA ARG A 470 -26.98 10.13 -18.82
C ARG A 470 -25.78 11.08 -18.88
N ASN A 471 -24.68 10.69 -18.24
CA ASN A 471 -23.46 11.50 -18.24
C ASN A 471 -22.76 11.51 -19.61
N SER A 472 -22.84 10.42 -20.38
CA SER A 472 -22.33 10.39 -21.76
C SER A 472 -23.21 11.11 -22.79
N SER A 473 -24.41 11.54 -22.41
CA SER A 473 -25.39 12.20 -23.29
C SER A 473 -25.45 13.72 -23.11
N LEU A 474 -24.63 14.30 -22.23
CA LEU A 474 -24.54 15.74 -22.05
C LEU A 474 -23.65 16.32 -23.15
N ASP A 475 -24.29 16.87 -24.18
CA ASP A 475 -23.64 17.72 -25.19
C ASP A 475 -22.88 18.88 -24.51
N PRO A 476 -21.66 19.22 -24.96
CA PRO A 476 -20.98 20.43 -24.52
C PRO A 476 -21.64 21.63 -25.22
N THR A 477 -22.61 22.27 -24.56
CA THR A 477 -23.05 23.63 -24.92
C THR A 477 -22.20 24.68 -24.23
#